data_AF-A0A6I6EC64-F1
#
_entry.id   AF-A0A6I6EC64-F1
#
_cell.length_a   1.000
_cell.length_b   1.000
_cell.length_c   1.000
_cell.angle_alpha   90.00
_cell.angle_beta   90.00
_cell.angle_gamma   90.00
#
_symmetry.space_group_name_H-M   'P 1'
#
loop_
_entity.id
_entity.type
_entity.pdbx_description
1 polymer ?
#
loop_
_entity_poly.entity_id
_entity_poly.type
_entity_poly.pdbx_seq_one_letter_code
_entity_poly.pdbx_strand_id
1 'polypeptide(L)' 'MKELIMLILIAIVAGLGYAFYQGHAHSVTFHYNCNLDIPWYDAIFLDATQCPHSTGH' A
#
# COMPACT_ATOMS: atom_id res chain seq x y z
N MET A 1 17.80 -8.60 26.38
CA MET A 1 18.06 -8.22 24.96
C MET A 1 17.27 -9.06 23.96
N LYS A 2 17.21 -10.40 24.09
CA LYS A 2 16.40 -11.26 23.19
C LYS A 2 14.91 -10.87 23.10
N GLU A 3 14.26 -10.63 24.23
CA GLU A 3 12.85 -10.21 24.28
C GLU A 3 12.58 -8.91 23.49
N LEU A 4 13.47 -7.93 23.61
CA LEU A 4 13.34 -6.63 22.92
C LEU A 4 13.49 -6.78 21.40
N ILE A 5 14.42 -7.62 20.96
CA ILE A 5 14.61 -7.95 19.54
C ILE A 5 13.37 -8.65 18.97
N MET A 6 12.77 -9.55 19.74
CA MET A 6 11.54 -10.26 19.33
C MET A 6 10.36 -9.28 19.16
N LEU A 7 10.20 -8.32 20.09
CA LEU A 7 9.16 -7.29 19.98
C LEU A 7 9.36 -6.40 18.76
N ILE A 8 10.60 -6.01 18.45
CA ILE A 8 10.93 -5.22 17.26
C ILE A 8 10.60 -6.01 15.98
N LEU A 9 10.95 -7.30 15.93
CA LEU A 9 10.62 -8.16 14.78
C LEU A 9 9.11 -8.26 14.56
N ILE A 10 8.33 -8.42 15.62
CA ILE A 10 6.87 -8.44 15.53
C ILE A 10 6.34 -7.11 14.98
N ALA A 11 6.84 -5.98 15.47
CA ALA A 11 6.44 -4.66 14.99
C ALA A 11 6.77 -4.46 13.50
N ILE A 12 7.94 -4.93 13.05
CA ILE A 12 8.34 -4.87 11.64
C ILE A 12 7.39 -5.72 10.77
N VAL A 13 7.11 -6.96 11.19
CA VAL A 13 6.22 -7.87 10.44
C VAL A 13 4.80 -7.29 10.39
N ALA A 14 4.29 -6.76 11.50
CA ALA A 14 2.99 -6.12 11.55
C ALA A 14 2.93 -4.88 10.64
N GLY A 15 3.98 -4.04 10.65
CA GLY A 15 4.09 -2.88 9.79
C GLY A 15 4.10 -3.24 8.30
N LEU A 16 4.86 -4.27 7.92
CA LEU A 16 4.90 -4.77 6.54
C LEU A 16 3.56 -5.35 6.10
N GLY A 17 2.89 -6.10 6.99
CA GLY A 17 1.55 -6.64 6.71
C GLY A 17 0.51 -5.54 6.49
N TYR A 18 0.55 -4.48 7.30
CA TYR A 18 -0.34 -3.32 7.14
C TYR A 18 -0.06 -2.57 5.82
N ALA A 19 1.22 -2.33 5.52
CA ALA A 19 1.63 -1.69 4.27
C ALA A 19 1.17 -2.48 3.04
N PHE A 20 1.36 -3.81 3.06
CA PHE A 20 0.89 -4.70 2.00
C PHE A 20 -0.63 -4.64 1.82
N TYR A 21 -1.39 -4.71 2.92
CA TYR A 21 -2.85 -4.64 2.88
C TYR A 21 -3.36 -3.32 2.29
N GLN A 22 -2.83 -2.18 2.76
CA GLN A 22 -3.19 -0.86 2.24
C GLN A 22 -2.83 -0.71 0.76
N GLY A 23 -1.61 -1.10 0.38
CA GLY A 23 -1.14 -1.07 -1.01
C GLY A 23 -2.01 -1.88 -1.94
N HIS A 24 -2.41 -3.08 -1.53
CA HIS A 24 -3.31 -3.92 -2.31
C HIS A 24 -4.71 -3.31 -2.43
N ALA A 25 -5.26 -2.79 -1.34
CA ALA A 25 -6.56 -2.13 -1.37
C ALA A 25 -6.55 -0.93 -2.33
N HIS A 26 -5.49 -0.12 -2.29
CA HIS A 26 -5.30 1.00 -3.19
C HIS A 26 -5.13 0.56 -4.64
N SER A 27 -4.28 -0.42 -4.90
CA SER A 27 -4.05 -0.99 -6.25
C SER A 27 -5.34 -1.51 -6.89
N VAL A 28 -6.14 -2.25 -6.12
CA VAL A 28 -7.47 -2.72 -6.54
C VAL A 28 -8.41 -1.54 -6.84
N THR A 29 -8.39 -0.52 -5.98
CA THR A 29 -9.21 0.68 -6.16
C THR A 29 -8.83 1.43 -7.45
N PHE A 30 -7.53 1.57 -7.74
CA PHE A 30 -7.07 2.17 -9.00
C PHE A 30 -7.46 1.34 -10.23
N HIS A 31 -7.40 0.00 -10.13
CA HIS A 31 -7.83 -0.88 -11.22
C HIS A 31 -9.32 -0.71 -11.53
N TYR A 32 -10.19 -0.75 -10.50
CA TYR A 32 -11.64 -0.71 -10.73
C TYR A 32 -12.21 0.69 -10.95
N ASN A 33 -11.70 1.71 -10.28
CA ASN A 33 -12.26 3.06 -10.38
C ASN A 33 -11.58 3.91 -11.47
N CYS A 34 -10.30 3.66 -11.73
CA CYS A 34 -9.48 4.49 -12.60
C CYS A 34 -8.95 3.74 -13.83
N ASN A 35 -9.21 2.43 -13.95
CA ASN A 35 -8.69 1.56 -15.00
C ASN A 35 -7.17 1.65 -15.14
N LEU A 36 -6.47 1.78 -14.00
CA LEU A 36 -5.02 1.90 -13.90
C LEU A 36 -4.45 0.71 -13.11
N ASP A 37 -3.56 -0.04 -13.75
CA ASP A 37 -2.81 -1.11 -13.10
C ASP A 37 -1.57 -0.57 -12.41
N ILE A 38 -1.73 -0.16 -11.15
CA ILE A 38 -0.63 0.31 -10.30
C ILE A 38 -0.24 -0.82 -9.35
N PRO A 39 1.03 -1.23 -9.28
CA PRO A 39 1.46 -2.26 -8.36
C PRO A 39 1.29 -1.81 -6.90
N TRP A 40 0.99 -2.75 -6.01
CA TRP A 40 0.65 -2.47 -4.61
C TRP A 40 1.71 -1.64 -3.88
N TYR A 41 3.01 -1.87 -4.15
CA TYR A 41 4.10 -1.18 -3.47
C TYR A 41 4.18 0.31 -3.83
N ASP A 42 3.75 0.68 -5.04
CA ASP A 42 3.63 2.09 -5.45
C ASP A 42 2.30 2.68 -4.98
N ALA A 43 1.23 1.88 -4.98
CA ALA A 43 -0.11 2.28 -4.58
C ALA A 43 -0.23 2.65 -3.09
N ILE A 44 0.66 2.16 -2.21
CA ILE A 44 0.70 2.53 -0.77
C ILE A 44 0.80 4.04 -0.57
N PHE A 45 1.54 4.73 -1.44
CA PHE A 45 1.85 6.15 -1.30
C PHE A 45 0.87 7.06 -2.05
N LEU A 46 -0.05 6.47 -2.81
CA LEU A 46 -1.00 7.17 -3.66
C LEU A 46 -2.37 7.25 -2.98
N ASP A 47 -3.07 8.36 -3.18
CA ASP A 47 -4.43 8.54 -2.69
C ASP A 47 -5.40 7.75 -3.57
N ALA A 48 -5.85 6.59 -3.09
CA ALA A 48 -6.79 5.74 -3.82
C ALA A 48 -8.21 6.33 -3.94
N THR A 49 -8.52 7.43 -3.25
CA THR A 49 -9.83 8.09 -3.37
C THR A 49 -9.90 9.05 -4.55
N GLN A 50 -8.74 9.43 -5.08
CA GLN A 50 -8.62 10.29 -6.25
C GLN A 50 -7.98 9.48 -7.36
N CYS A 51 -8.71 9.29 -8.47
CA CYS A 51 -8.03 8.85 -9.67
C CYS A 51 -6.99 9.91 -10.02
N PRO A 52 -5.69 9.55 -10.11
CA PRO A 52 -4.68 10.52 -10.53
C PRO A 52 -5.16 11.07 -11.85
N HIS A 53 -5.46 12.36 -11.87
CA HIS A 53 -5.97 13.04 -13.05
C HIS A 53 -5.04 12.64 -14.19
N SER A 54 -5.60 12.07 -15.26
CA SER A 54 -4.87 11.87 -16.51
C SER A 54 -4.34 13.23 -16.93
N THR A 55 -3.10 13.57 -16.55
CA THR A 55 -2.38 14.72 -17.08
C THR A 55 -1.96 14.32 -18.48
N GLY A 56 -2.91 14.41 -19.41
CA GLY A 56 -2.74 13.98 -20.78
C GLY A 56 -4.08 13.75 -21.45
N HIS A 57 -4.83 14.82 -21.68
CA HIS A 57 -5.52 15.10 -22.95
C HIS A 57 -6.03 16.54 -22.95
#